data_AF-A0AA39Q0H1-F1
#
_entry.id   AF-A0AA39Q0H1-F1
#
_cell.length_a   1.000
_cell.length_b   1.000
_cell.length_c   1.000
_cell.angle_alpha   90.00
_cell.angle_beta   90.00
_cell.angle_gamma   90.00
#
_symmetry.space_group_name_H-M   'P 1'
#
loop_
_entity.id
_entity.type
_entity.pdbx_description
1 polymer ?
#
loop_
_entity_poly.entity_id
_entity_poly.type
_entity_poly.pdbx_seq_one_letter_code
_entity_poly.pdbx_strand_id
1 'polypeptide(L)'
;AAHYIQLMTVAILLYASPSYWTQPYHTSALSGAAWVNELVHGHPERIQTELGVHLHVFIQLIAELHLLSGLADSRNVFLEEQVAIFLYTCVTGLTV
;
A
#
# COMPACT_ATOMS: atom_id res chain seq x y z
N ALA A 1 39.60 -21.19 -15.95
CA ALA A 1 39.24 -21.58 -14.57
C ALA A 1 39.16 -20.37 -13.63
N ALA A 2 40.26 -19.65 -13.38
CA ALA A 2 40.27 -18.50 -12.45
C ALA A 2 39.25 -17.40 -12.77
N HIS A 3 39.13 -17.02 -14.04
CA HIS A 3 38.19 -15.99 -14.49
C HIS A 3 36.71 -16.38 -14.27
N TYR A 4 36.42 -17.68 -14.41
CA TYR A 4 35.08 -18.24 -14.18
C TYR A 4 34.73 -18.25 -12.68
N ILE A 5 35.69 -18.63 -11.84
CA ILE A 5 35.54 -18.60 -10.39
C ILE A 5 35.28 -17.16 -9.91
N GLN A 6 36.04 -16.19 -10.43
CA GLN A 6 35.84 -14.78 -10.11
C GLN A 6 34.43 -14.28 -10.48
N LEU A 7 33.92 -14.66 -11.66
CA LEU A 7 32.55 -14.32 -12.07
C LEU A 7 31.50 -14.93 -11.14
N MET A 8 31.67 -16.20 -10.75
CA MET A 8 30.77 -16.86 -9.80
C MET A 8 30.80 -16.19 -8.42
N THR A 9 31.97 -15.83 -7.92
CA THR A 9 32.11 -15.12 -6.64
C THR A 9 31.40 -13.76 -6.68
N VAL A 10 31.56 -12.99 -7.77
CA VAL A 10 30.88 -11.70 -7.93
C VAL A 10 29.35 -11.87 -8.01
N ALA A 11 28.85 -12.87 -8.74
CA ALA A 11 27.41 -13.14 -8.83
C ALA A 11 26.81 -13.53 -7.47
N ILE A 12 27.51 -14.36 -6.70
CA ILE A 12 27.09 -14.75 -5.34
C ILE A 12 27.08 -13.54 -4.40
N LEU A 13 28.12 -12.70 -4.44
CA LEU A 13 28.19 -11.49 -3.61
C LEU A 13 27.10 -10.47 -3.97
N LEU A 14 26.81 -10.31 -5.26
CA LEU A 14 25.69 -9.48 -5.71
C LEU A 14 24.37 -10.05 -5.21
N TYR A 15 24.10 -11.33 -5.41
CA TYR A 15 22.85 -11.98 -4.98
C TYR A 15 22.65 -11.93 -3.45
N ALA A 16 23.72 -12.09 -2.69
CA ALA A 16 23.70 -12.01 -1.22
C ALA A 16 23.58 -10.58 -0.69
N SER A 17 23.72 -9.56 -1.55
CA SER A 17 23.57 -8.17 -1.11
C SER A 17 22.12 -7.87 -0.73
N PRO A 18 21.86 -7.22 0.42
CA PRO A 18 20.50 -6.86 0.84
C PRO A 18 19.73 -6.03 -0.19
N SER A 19 20.46 -5.27 -1.01
CA SER A 19 19.92 -4.42 -2.07
C SER A 19 19.73 -5.13 -3.41
N TYR A 20 20.09 -6.41 -3.54
CA TYR A 20 19.94 -7.13 -4.81
C TYR A 20 18.47 -7.26 -5.22
N TRP A 21 17.61 -7.49 -4.24
CA TRP A 21 16.18 -7.70 -4.44
C TRP A 21 15.32 -6.49 -4.07
N THR A 22 15.94 -5.33 -3.83
CA THR A 22 15.19 -4.09 -3.58
C THR A 22 14.74 -3.51 -4.92
N GLN A 23 13.56 -3.92 -5.37
CA GLN A 23 12.82 -3.24 -6.43
C GLN A 23 11.62 -2.50 -5.83
N PRO A 24 11.25 -1.33 -6.37
CA PRO A 24 10.02 -0.67 -5.98
C PRO A 24 8.84 -1.60 -6.23
N TYR A 25 8.15 -2.02 -5.16
CA TYR A 25 7.00 -2.91 -5.26
C TYR A 25 5.80 -2.19 -5.90
N HIS A 26 5.60 -0.92 -5.56
CA HIS A 26 4.59 -0.06 -6.17
C HIS A 26 5.28 1.04 -6.98
N THR A 27 5.06 1.02 -8.30
CA THR A 27 5.47 2.08 -9.23
C THR A 27 4.29 2.97 -9.65
N SER A 28 3.18 2.90 -8.92
CA SER A 28 1.98 3.66 -9.23
C SER A 28 2.29 5.15 -9.36
N ALA A 29 1.78 5.78 -10.41
CA ALA A 29 1.90 7.22 -10.62
C ALA A 29 1.05 8.02 -9.63
N LEU A 30 0.09 7.38 -8.96
CA LEU A 30 -0.81 7.99 -7.99
C LEU A 30 -0.20 7.91 -6.59
N SER A 31 -0.32 9.01 -5.83
CA SER A 31 -0.19 8.95 -4.38
C SER A 31 -1.35 8.14 -3.78
N GLY A 32 -1.20 7.61 -2.56
CA GLY A 32 -2.28 6.88 -1.91
C GLY A 32 -3.54 7.73 -1.76
N ALA A 33 -3.41 9.01 -1.38
CA ALA A 33 -4.53 9.96 -1.38
C ALA A 33 -5.24 10.09 -2.75
N ALA A 34 -4.48 10.15 -3.85
CA ALA A 34 -5.06 10.22 -5.19
C ALA A 34 -5.78 8.92 -5.59
N TRP A 35 -5.22 7.77 -5.20
CA TRP A 35 -5.87 6.47 -5.39
C TRP A 35 -7.17 6.35 -4.59
N VAL A 36 -7.18 6.76 -3.32
CA VAL A 36 -8.41 6.76 -2.49
C VAL A 36 -9.47 7.69 -3.09
N ASN A 37 -9.07 8.86 -3.58
CA ASN A 37 -9.99 9.76 -4.28
C ASN A 37 -10.64 9.09 -5.50
N GLU A 38 -9.86 8.35 -6.30
CA GLU A 38 -10.36 7.58 -7.43
C GLU A 38 -11.36 6.48 -7.00
N LEU A 39 -11.12 5.80 -5.87
CA LEU A 39 -12.05 4.81 -5.34
C LEU A 39 -13.36 5.42 -4.88
N VAL A 40 -13.31 6.58 -4.21
CA VAL A 40 -14.48 7.27 -3.65
C VAL A 40 -15.38 7.84 -4.75
N HIS A 41 -14.79 8.44 -5.79
CA HIS A 41 -15.54 9.11 -6.86
C HIS A 41 -15.71 8.26 -8.13
N GLY A 42 -15.07 7.10 -8.18
CA GLY A 42 -15.14 6.18 -9.30
C GLY A 42 -16.35 5.24 -9.25
N HIS A 43 -16.21 4.06 -9.85
CA HIS A 43 -17.28 3.07 -9.86
C HIS A 43 -17.52 2.49 -8.45
N PRO A 44 -18.78 2.44 -7.95
CA PRO A 44 -19.08 1.99 -6.59
C PRO A 44 -18.64 0.57 -6.25
N GLU A 45 -18.52 -0.31 -7.25
CA GLU A 45 -18.01 -1.67 -7.02
C GLU A 45 -16.50 -1.69 -6.81
N ARG A 46 -15.75 -0.71 -7.33
CA ARG A 46 -14.30 -0.70 -7.26
C ARG A 46 -13.81 -0.56 -5.82
N ILE A 47 -14.41 0.33 -5.04
CA ILE A 47 -14.07 0.45 -3.62
C ILE A 47 -14.41 -0.81 -2.83
N GLN A 48 -15.48 -1.52 -3.21
CA GLN A 48 -15.83 -2.81 -2.61
C GLN A 48 -14.81 -3.89 -2.97
N THR A 49 -14.37 -3.95 -4.23
CA THR A 49 -13.35 -4.92 -4.67
C THR A 49 -12.00 -4.67 -4.00
N GLU A 50 -11.57 -3.42 -3.90
CA GLU A 50 -10.24 -3.06 -3.39
C GLU A 50 -10.18 -3.01 -1.85
N LEU A 51 -11.21 -2.48 -1.19
CA LEU A 51 -11.22 -2.27 0.27
C LEU A 51 -12.15 -3.25 1.02
N GLY A 52 -12.90 -4.10 0.32
CA GLY A 52 -13.81 -5.08 0.93
C GLY A 52 -15.08 -4.47 1.53
N VAL A 53 -15.31 -3.17 1.36
CA VAL A 53 -16.47 -2.44 1.92
C VAL A 53 -17.13 -1.55 0.88
N HIS A 54 -18.44 -1.38 0.97
CA HIS A 54 -19.15 -0.43 0.11
C HIS A 54 -18.81 1.03 0.45
N LEU A 55 -18.92 1.92 -0.53
CA LEU A 55 -18.61 3.35 -0.40
C LEU A 55 -19.26 4.00 0.84
N HIS A 56 -20.56 3.78 1.05
CA HIS A 56 -21.28 4.37 2.17
C HIS A 56 -20.76 3.87 3.53
N VAL A 57 -20.34 2.59 3.61
CA VAL A 57 -19.75 2.00 4.82
C VAL A 57 -18.39 2.60 5.09
N PHE A 58 -17.57 2.79 4.04
CA PHE A 58 -16.26 3.43 4.16
C PHE A 58 -16.38 4.86 4.69
N ILE A 59 -17.28 5.68 4.12
CA ILE A 59 -17.52 7.07 4.57
C ILE A 59 -18.04 7.10 6.01
N GLN A 60 -18.98 6.22 6.36
CA GLN A 60 -19.51 6.14 7.73
C GLN A 60 -18.41 5.76 8.73
N LEU A 61 -17.56 4.79 8.39
CA LEU A 61 -16.43 4.38 9.23
C LEU A 61 -15.48 5.55 9.48
N ILE A 62 -15.10 6.31 8.45
CA ILE A 62 -14.26 7.50 8.61
C ILE A 62 -14.91 8.52 9.56
N ALA A 63 -16.20 8.80 9.38
CA ALA A 63 -16.93 9.74 10.22
C ALA A 63 -16.98 9.27 11.68
N GLU A 64 -17.24 7.99 11.93
CA GLU A 64 -17.25 7.41 13.27
C GLU A 64 -15.87 7.42 13.92
N LEU A 65 -14.81 7.10 13.20
CA LEU A 65 -13.43 7.17 13.71
C LEU A 65 -13.06 8.61 14.06
N HIS A 66 -13.42 9.58 13.23
CA HIS A 66 -13.16 10.98 13.55
C HIS A 66 -13.94 11.44 14.78
N LEU A 67 -15.24 11.12 14.86
CA LEU A 67 -16.13 11.61 15.91
C LEU A 67 -15.92 10.92 17.26
N LEU A 68 -15.72 9.59 17.26
CA LEU A 68 -15.75 8.78 18.47
C LEU A 68 -14.35 8.55 19.07
N SER A 69 -13.32 8.43 18.25
CA SER A 69 -11.95 8.20 18.74
C SER A 69 -11.04 9.43 18.60
N GLY A 70 -11.49 10.47 17.90
CA GLY A 70 -10.69 11.67 17.66
C GLY A 70 -9.53 11.44 16.69
N LEU A 71 -9.58 10.36 15.91
CA LEU A 71 -8.60 10.11 14.85
C LEU A 71 -8.68 11.22 13.80
N ALA A 72 -7.52 11.65 13.33
CA ALA A 72 -7.39 12.74 12.39
C ALA A 72 -6.20 12.50 11.48
N ASP A 73 -6.06 13.38 10.49
CA ASP A 73 -4.94 13.36 9.57
C ASP A 73 -3.60 13.38 10.31
N SER A 74 -2.65 12.58 9.80
CA SER A 74 -1.25 12.71 10.19
C SER A 74 -0.55 13.78 9.35
N ARG A 75 0.74 14.00 9.62
CA ARG A 75 1.53 15.00 8.87
C ARG A 75 1.49 14.83 7.35
N ASN A 76 1.43 13.60 6.86
CA ASN A 76 1.57 13.28 5.43
C ASN A 76 0.49 12.34 4.87
N VAL A 77 -0.37 11.78 5.73
CA VAL A 77 -1.36 10.76 5.34
C VAL A 77 -2.70 11.15 5.96
N PHE A 78 -3.70 11.36 5.11
CA PHE A 78 -5.06 11.71 5.50
C PHE A 78 -5.77 10.52 6.16
N LEU A 79 -6.76 10.78 7.00
CA LEU A 79 -7.51 9.74 7.71
C LEU A 79 -8.12 8.71 6.73
N GLU A 80 -8.66 9.17 5.61
CA GLU A 80 -9.23 8.28 4.57
C GLU A 80 -8.17 7.36 3.98
N GLU A 81 -6.96 7.86 3.76
CA GLU A 81 -5.83 7.08 3.27
C GLU A 81 -5.33 6.06 4.31
N GLN A 82 -5.29 6.45 5.59
CA GLN A 82 -4.94 5.52 6.67
C GLN A 82 -5.93 4.35 6.76
N VAL A 83 -7.23 4.65 6.73
CA VAL A 83 -8.29 3.64 6.77
C VAL A 83 -8.27 2.78 5.52
N ALA A 84 -8.03 3.37 4.34
CA ALA A 84 -7.90 2.61 3.09
C ALA A 84 -6.70 1.65 3.11
N ILE A 85 -5.54 2.09 3.61
CA ILE A 85 -4.36 1.22 3.79
C ILE A 85 -4.70 0.05 4.71
N PHE A 86 -5.33 0.35 5.87
CA PHE A 86 -5.74 -0.69 6.82
C PHE A 86 -6.67 -1.71 6.17
N LEU A 87 -7.75 -1.28 5.52
CA LEU A 87 -8.69 -2.18 4.86
C LEU A 87 -8.05 -2.96 3.71
N TYR A 88 -7.20 -2.31 2.90
CA TYR A 88 -6.46 -2.97 1.83
C TYR A 88 -5.55 -4.07 2.36
N THR A 89 -4.85 -3.85 3.49
CA THR A 89 -4.06 -4.91 4.14
C THR A 89 -4.93 -6.07 4.61
N CYS A 90 -6.12 -5.81 5.14
CA CYS A 90 -7.06 -6.85 5.54
C CYS A 90 -7.54 -7.71 4.35
N VAL A 91 -7.82 -7.08 3.21
CA VAL A 91 -8.31 -7.77 1.99
C VAL A 91 -7.19 -8.58 1.32
N THR A 92 -5.99 -8.01 1.23
CA THR A 92 -4.86 -8.62 0.51
C THR A 92 -4.04 -9.59 1.35
N GLY A 93 -4.22 -9.58 2.68
CA GLY A 93 -3.41 -10.37 3.60
C GLY A 93 -1.96 -9.90 3.70
N LEU A 94 -1.68 -8.65 3.31
CA LEU A 94 -0.36 -8.04 3.44
C LEU A 94 -0.09 -7.72 4.92
N THR A 95 1.00 -8.25 5.46
CA THR A 95 1.49 -7.90 6.81
C THR A 95 2.36 -6.65 6.73
N VAL A 96 2.15 -5.71 7.65
CA VAL A 96 3.00 -4.52 7.85
C VAL A 96 4.33 -4.90 8.51
#